data_AF-A0A388M949-F1
#
_entry.id   AF-A0A388M949-F1
#
_cell.length_a   1.000
_cell.length_b   1.000
_cell.length_c   1.000
_cell.angle_alpha   90.00
_cell.angle_beta   90.00
_cell.angle_gamma   90.00
#
_symmetry.space_group_name_H-M   'P 1'
#
loop_
_entity.id
_entity.type
_entity.pdbx_description
1 polymer ?
#
loop_
_entity_poly.entity_id
_entity_poly.type
_entity_poly.pdbx_seq_one_letter_code
_entity_poly.pdbx_strand_id
1 'polypeptide(L)'
;MNCCALASLRNSRCWGEGRRQREGPPAPFGSIAAHELACSFVFKSSVTWTSKKKHRGSASSSTIPLPFVGNLTSGVCLSSFPSSTSIGFALGISENKLSRRANRGKSSSSGIGRGDDSNSRILAKAMAGADAVASAAGTAETKAISPKGRAARVMLVSDLDHTMVDHSDKSEIALLRFNALWAAEYSQDSVLVYSTGRSKKKYEELRAETPLMTPDITILSVGTIISYGESMVHDTDWERVLDQGWNRDIVVEEAKQFPDLRPQEGSEQGRHKISFHVDKHVAQKVIEKLSRRLEARQVRAKLVYSGGIDLDVLSVHAGKGEALAYVLEKMRARGCPPGKTLVCGDSGNDAELFEVKGVKGVVVGNAKEELVEWYNSHASPDVFKATKNCAAGIIEAMQHFGFKPATSPRDVGSLPATADGVDLELSESASPLSSSGMRAIVDVNLFLERWWRGEVPREADLLERCFTGKLSPDAHIVLPDGKEMGAEKVREHYLSTYGKFKGADYRRWFDRASEVEVAPGVWIIKLIQWDAPDHKWRGVRMTVGLREKEGQGNGMEMLFLHSTAL
;
A
#
# COMPACT_ATOMS: atom_id res chain seq x y z
N MET A 1 -42.52 -56.69 33.27
CA MET A 1 -42.91 -55.41 33.89
C MET A 1 -43.40 -54.47 32.80
N ASN A 2 -44.74 -54.33 32.74
CA ASN A 2 -45.62 -53.23 32.28
C ASN A 2 -45.03 -52.08 31.44
N CYS A 3 -45.51 -51.82 30.20
CA CYS A 3 -46.81 -51.23 29.74
C CYS A 3 -46.71 -49.69 29.63
N CYS A 4 -47.20 -48.94 28.62
CA CYS A 4 -48.29 -49.04 27.60
C CYS A 4 -47.88 -48.16 26.36
N ALA A 5 -48.14 -48.47 25.07
CA ALA A 5 -49.41 -48.59 24.31
C ALA A 5 -50.09 -47.20 24.06
N LEU A 6 -50.63 -46.73 22.92
CA LEU A 6 -51.17 -47.19 21.60
C LEU A 6 -51.21 -45.93 20.67
N ALA A 7 -50.99 -45.92 19.33
CA ALA A 7 -51.64 -46.53 18.15
C ALA A 7 -52.84 -45.75 17.53
N SER A 8 -52.78 -45.57 16.18
CA SER A 8 -53.86 -45.57 15.15
C SER A 8 -53.74 -44.39 14.14
N LEU A 9 -53.34 -44.53 12.85
CA LEU A 9 -53.97 -45.13 11.65
C LEU A 9 -55.27 -44.45 11.14
N ARG A 10 -55.24 -43.82 9.93
CA ARG A 10 -55.70 -44.34 8.60
C ARG A 10 -56.20 -43.26 7.59
N ASN A 11 -55.80 -43.46 6.33
CA ASN A 11 -56.48 -43.22 5.02
C ASN A 11 -56.96 -41.80 4.64
N SER A 12 -56.72 -41.28 3.43
CA SER A 12 -57.39 -41.73 2.17
C SER A 12 -56.77 -41.08 0.91
N ARG A 13 -57.09 -41.64 -0.25
CA ARG A 13 -56.47 -41.51 -1.58
C ARG A 13 -57.12 -40.46 -2.52
N CYS A 14 -56.35 -40.13 -3.57
CA CYS A 14 -56.70 -40.02 -5.02
C CYS A 14 -57.33 -38.74 -5.62
N TRP A 15 -57.06 -38.65 -6.94
CA TRP A 15 -57.42 -37.69 -8.02
C TRP A 15 -56.37 -36.57 -8.25
N GLY A 16 -55.79 -36.37 -9.44
CA GLY A 16 -56.00 -36.98 -10.75
C GLY A 16 -55.02 -36.35 -11.78
N GLU A 17 -54.75 -37.09 -12.85
CA GLU A 17 -53.85 -36.82 -13.96
C GLU A 17 -54.25 -35.59 -14.83
N GLY A 18 -53.30 -35.04 -15.61
CA GLY A 18 -53.67 -34.50 -16.93
C GLY A 18 -52.83 -33.37 -17.56
N ARG A 19 -51.91 -33.77 -18.46
CA ARG A 19 -51.52 -33.14 -19.74
C ARG A 19 -50.72 -31.81 -19.82
N ARG A 20 -49.49 -32.00 -20.33
CA ARG A 20 -48.84 -31.37 -21.52
C ARG A 20 -49.41 -30.06 -22.09
N GLN A 21 -48.54 -29.05 -22.23
CA GLN A 21 -48.13 -28.35 -23.48
C GLN A 21 -46.96 -27.41 -23.11
N ARG A 22 -45.70 -27.65 -23.52
CA ARG A 22 -45.02 -27.11 -24.73
C ARG A 22 -45.47 -25.69 -25.11
N GLU A 23 -44.67 -24.69 -24.75
CA GLU A 23 -44.32 -23.57 -25.64
C GLU A 23 -42.84 -23.21 -25.45
N GLY A 24 -42.16 -22.97 -26.57
CA GLY A 24 -40.71 -22.78 -26.69
C GLY A 24 -40.25 -21.34 -26.44
N PRO A 25 -38.96 -21.05 -26.68
CA PRO A 25 -38.36 -19.77 -26.35
C PRO A 25 -38.59 -18.75 -27.48
N PRO A 26 -38.69 -17.45 -27.19
CA PRO A 26 -38.43 -16.44 -28.21
C PRO A 26 -36.92 -16.18 -28.29
N ALA A 27 -36.38 -16.39 -29.49
CA ALA A 27 -35.07 -15.93 -29.94
C ALA A 27 -35.30 -14.80 -31.00
N PRO A 28 -34.25 -14.18 -31.58
CA PRO A 28 -33.93 -12.76 -31.41
C PRO A 28 -34.03 -11.94 -32.70
N PHE A 29 -34.27 -10.62 -32.65
CA PHE A 29 -33.95 -9.61 -33.70
C PHE A 29 -34.23 -8.21 -33.10
N GLY A 30 -33.48 -7.13 -33.32
CA GLY A 30 -32.33 -6.89 -34.18
C GLY A 30 -31.74 -5.49 -33.96
N SER A 31 -30.51 -5.35 -34.44
CA SER A 31 -29.80 -4.14 -34.93
C SER A 31 -30.50 -2.77 -34.83
N ILE A 32 -29.89 -1.84 -34.10
CA ILE A 32 -29.81 -0.43 -34.51
C ILE A 32 -28.36 0.03 -34.40
N ALA A 33 -27.84 0.52 -35.53
CA ALA A 33 -26.55 1.13 -35.68
C ALA A 33 -26.64 2.67 -35.49
N ALA A 34 -25.46 3.25 -35.24
CA ALA A 34 -25.06 4.66 -35.42
C ALA A 34 -25.54 5.68 -34.37
N HIS A 35 -24.60 6.20 -33.57
CA HIS A 35 -23.81 7.37 -33.98
C HIS A 35 -22.62 7.60 -33.04
N GLU A 36 -21.42 7.53 -33.61
CA GLU A 36 -20.21 8.11 -33.02
C GLU A 36 -20.36 9.63 -32.92
N LEU A 37 -19.99 10.19 -31.76
CA LEU A 37 -19.62 11.60 -31.62
C LEU A 37 -18.26 11.65 -30.91
N ALA A 38 -17.21 11.54 -31.73
CA ALA A 38 -15.86 11.89 -31.36
C ALA A 38 -15.74 13.43 -31.32
N CYS A 39 -15.74 14.01 -30.12
CA CYS A 39 -15.29 15.40 -29.94
C CYS A 39 -13.76 15.42 -29.84
N SER A 40 -13.12 15.61 -30.99
CA SER A 40 -11.72 16.04 -31.08
C SER A 40 -11.62 17.52 -30.74
N PHE A 41 -10.98 17.87 -29.62
CA PHE A 41 -10.47 19.23 -29.41
C PHE A 41 -9.04 19.31 -29.94
N VAL A 42 -8.90 19.91 -31.12
CA VAL A 42 -7.64 20.33 -31.73
C VAL A 42 -7.24 21.67 -31.11
N PHE A 43 -6.15 21.70 -30.35
CA PHE A 43 -5.39 22.94 -30.13
C PHE A 43 -4.24 22.98 -31.14
N LYS A 44 -4.37 23.87 -32.14
CA LYS A 44 -3.28 24.29 -33.02
C LYS A 44 -2.39 25.26 -32.26
N SER A 45 -1.13 24.91 -32.06
CA SER A 45 -0.04 25.89 -31.95
C SER A 45 1.11 25.44 -32.85
N SER A 46 1.17 26.11 -33.99
CA SER A 46 2.21 26.06 -35.00
C SER A 46 3.48 26.75 -34.50
N VAL A 47 4.61 26.02 -34.45
CA VAL A 47 5.95 26.61 -34.58
C VAL A 47 6.75 25.77 -35.56
N THR A 48 6.99 26.35 -36.73
CA THR A 48 7.82 25.82 -37.80
C THR A 48 9.29 26.11 -37.49
N TRP A 49 10.15 25.09 -37.55
CA TRP A 49 11.59 25.27 -37.73
C TRP A 49 12.00 24.77 -39.12
N THR A 50 12.50 25.69 -39.93
CA THR A 50 13.02 25.45 -41.27
C THR A 50 14.51 25.12 -41.18
N SER A 51 14.90 23.93 -41.63
CA SER A 51 16.31 23.56 -41.79
C SER A 51 16.81 23.99 -43.16
N LYS A 52 17.73 24.95 -43.20
CA LYS A 52 18.48 25.35 -44.40
C LYS A 52 19.74 24.49 -44.53
N LYS A 53 19.79 23.71 -45.61
CA LYS A 53 21.03 23.13 -46.17
C LYS A 53 22.02 24.24 -46.54
N LYS A 54 23.31 24.01 -46.26
CA LYS A 54 24.43 24.57 -47.03
C LYS A 54 25.48 23.47 -47.24
N HIS A 55 25.86 23.30 -48.50
CA HIS A 55 26.87 22.37 -49.02
C HIS A 55 28.30 22.95 -48.93
N ARG A 56 29.27 22.04 -49.13
CA ARG A 56 30.72 22.15 -49.41
C ARG A 56 31.60 21.91 -48.18
N GLY A 57 32.63 21.05 -48.19
CA GLY A 57 33.22 20.22 -49.24
C GLY A 57 34.34 19.36 -48.65
N SER A 58 34.57 18.22 -49.30
CA SER A 58 35.71 17.30 -49.30
C SER A 58 36.94 17.57 -48.40
N ALA A 59 37.37 16.55 -47.66
CA ALA A 59 38.70 15.95 -47.83
C ALA A 59 38.76 14.55 -47.21
N SER A 60 39.32 13.63 -47.97
CA SER A 60 39.61 12.23 -47.71
C SER A 60 40.63 11.99 -46.59
N SER A 61 40.45 10.94 -45.80
CA SER A 61 41.44 9.85 -45.73
C SER A 61 40.88 8.65 -44.97
N SER A 62 41.09 7.50 -45.60
CA SER A 62 40.93 6.14 -45.11
C SER A 62 41.71 5.87 -43.82
N THR A 63 41.18 5.04 -42.92
CA THR A 63 41.75 3.72 -42.54
C THR A 63 40.80 3.03 -41.53
N ILE A 64 40.52 1.75 -41.80
CA ILE A 64 39.85 0.71 -40.99
C ILE A 64 40.93 -0.41 -40.89
N PRO A 65 40.99 -1.38 -39.93
CA PRO A 65 40.28 -1.60 -38.65
C PRO A 65 41.15 -2.18 -37.48
N LEU A 66 40.45 -2.55 -36.38
CA LEU A 66 40.59 -3.76 -35.53
C LEU A 66 41.33 -3.64 -34.16
N PRO A 67 41.01 -4.54 -33.20
CA PRO A 67 40.78 -4.23 -31.79
C PRO A 67 41.84 -4.86 -30.87
N PHE A 68 41.82 -4.50 -29.58
CA PHE A 68 42.61 -5.21 -28.57
C PHE A 68 41.74 -5.69 -27.41
N VAL A 69 41.82 -7.01 -27.23
CA VAL A 69 41.36 -7.82 -26.10
C VAL A 69 42.35 -7.62 -24.94
N GLY A 70 41.84 -7.65 -23.70
CA GLY A 70 42.70 -7.66 -22.52
C GLY A 70 41.94 -7.89 -21.22
N ASN A 71 41.56 -9.14 -20.97
CA ASN A 71 41.29 -9.64 -19.62
C ASN A 71 42.57 -9.57 -18.78
N LEU A 72 42.49 -9.17 -17.51
CA LEU A 72 43.42 -9.64 -16.47
C LEU A 72 42.74 -9.59 -15.09
N THR A 73 42.67 -10.78 -14.50
CA THR A 73 42.27 -11.13 -13.15
C THR A 73 43.39 -10.90 -12.13
N SER A 74 43.06 -10.39 -10.95
CA SER A 74 43.65 -10.65 -9.61
C SER A 74 43.09 -9.55 -8.68
N GLY A 75 42.47 -9.77 -7.52
CA GLY A 75 42.64 -10.84 -6.55
C GLY A 75 43.81 -10.50 -5.62
N VAL A 76 43.55 -9.88 -4.45
CA VAL A 76 44.15 -10.19 -3.13
C VAL A 76 43.83 -9.13 -2.06
N CYS A 77 43.34 -9.67 -0.94
CA CYS A 77 43.40 -9.31 0.49
C CYS A 77 42.84 -8.00 1.08
N LEU A 78 41.85 -8.24 1.94
CA LEU A 78 41.56 -7.60 3.21
C LEU A 78 42.81 -7.25 4.05
N SER A 79 42.82 -6.03 4.58
CA SER A 79 43.49 -5.69 5.83
C SER A 79 42.65 -4.70 6.62
N SER A 80 42.44 -5.04 7.89
CA SER A 80 41.70 -4.36 8.94
C SER A 80 42.29 -2.99 9.35
N PHE A 81 41.58 -2.31 10.27
CA PHE A 81 41.89 -1.14 11.13
C PHE A 81 41.16 0.17 10.77
N PRO A 82 40.90 1.09 11.73
CA PRO A 82 40.15 0.89 12.97
C PRO A 82 39.06 1.99 13.17
N SER A 83 38.32 1.82 14.26
CA SER A 83 37.31 2.71 14.82
C SER A 83 37.76 4.16 15.10
N SER A 84 36.75 5.03 15.15
CA SER A 84 36.71 6.40 15.69
C SER A 84 37.37 7.51 14.84
N THR A 85 36.54 8.30 14.17
CA THR A 85 36.81 9.72 13.96
C THR A 85 35.50 10.49 13.98
N SER A 86 35.33 11.27 15.04
CA SER A 86 34.28 12.27 15.21
C SER A 86 34.37 13.30 14.09
N ILE A 87 33.31 13.45 13.28
CA ILE A 87 33.20 14.55 12.32
C ILE A 87 32.64 15.75 13.08
N GLY A 88 33.54 16.61 13.57
CA GLY A 88 33.21 17.96 14.02
C GLY A 88 33.13 18.89 12.82
N PHE A 89 31.95 19.41 12.50
CA PHE A 89 31.78 20.49 11.53
C PHE A 89 32.16 21.83 12.18
N ALA A 90 33.34 22.34 11.85
CA ALA A 90 33.74 23.71 12.11
C ALA A 90 33.16 24.63 11.03
N LEU A 91 32.19 25.49 11.39
CA LEU A 91 31.75 26.60 10.54
C LEU A 91 32.72 27.77 10.73
N GLY A 92 33.65 27.91 9.79
CA GLY A 92 34.51 29.09 9.65
C GLY A 92 33.69 30.30 9.20
N ILE A 93 33.71 31.35 10.03
CA ILE A 93 33.22 32.68 9.68
C ILE A 93 34.26 33.33 8.75
N SER A 94 33.88 33.63 7.52
CA SER A 94 34.62 34.51 6.61
C SER A 94 33.80 35.78 6.40
N GLU A 95 34.13 36.83 7.16
CA GLU A 95 33.76 38.20 6.81
C GLU A 95 34.50 38.61 5.53
N ASN A 96 33.78 39.18 4.55
CA ASN A 96 34.41 40.11 3.64
C ASN A 96 33.50 41.26 3.24
N LYS A 97 34.11 42.45 3.29
CA LYS A 97 33.56 43.80 3.14
C LYS A 97 33.28 44.16 1.68
N LEU A 98 32.33 45.09 1.47
CA LEU A 98 32.31 46.25 0.56
C LEU A 98 30.82 46.63 0.34
N SER A 99 30.35 47.88 0.26
CA SER A 99 30.88 49.23 0.44
C SER A 99 29.68 50.18 0.35
N ARG A 100 29.76 51.30 1.06
CA ARG A 100 28.77 52.38 1.15
C ARG A 100 28.45 53.04 -0.22
N ARG A 101 27.19 53.42 -0.43
CA ARG A 101 26.84 54.79 -0.84
C ARG A 101 25.40 55.14 -0.46
N ALA A 102 25.26 56.31 0.16
CA ALA A 102 24.03 56.88 0.69
C ALA A 102 23.07 57.34 -0.40
N ASN A 103 21.76 57.27 -0.13
CA ASN A 103 20.92 58.42 -0.41
C ASN A 103 19.81 58.58 0.63
N ARG A 104 19.64 59.82 1.10
CA ARG A 104 18.65 60.26 2.08
C ARG A 104 17.29 60.37 1.40
N GLY A 105 16.27 59.79 2.02
CA GLY A 105 14.86 60.09 1.76
C GLY A 105 14.06 59.79 3.02
N LYS A 106 13.74 60.83 3.79
CA LYS A 106 12.82 60.75 4.93
C LYS A 106 11.39 60.68 4.39
N SER A 107 10.64 59.65 4.77
CA SER A 107 9.20 59.73 4.90
C SER A 107 8.75 58.80 6.02
N SER A 108 8.11 59.41 7.02
CA SER A 108 7.52 58.80 8.21
C SER A 108 6.20 58.10 7.88
N SER A 109 6.05 56.84 8.29
CA SER A 109 4.74 56.26 8.62
C SER A 109 4.90 55.00 9.47
N SER A 110 4.39 55.09 10.70
CA SER A 110 3.74 54.06 11.53
C SER A 110 4.30 52.63 11.52
N GLY A 111 4.75 52.19 12.70
CA GLY A 111 5.28 50.86 12.96
C GLY A 111 4.30 49.72 12.65
N ILE A 112 4.83 48.74 11.93
CA ILE A 112 4.35 47.37 11.89
C ILE A 112 5.47 46.54 12.54
N GLY A 113 5.09 45.76 13.55
CA GLY A 113 6.01 44.95 14.35
C GLY A 113 6.84 44.02 13.47
N ARG A 114 8.16 44.02 13.71
CA ARG A 114 9.09 43.00 13.23
C ARG A 114 8.86 41.73 14.07
N GLY A 115 7.92 40.90 13.65
CA GLY A 115 7.80 39.50 14.04
C GLY A 115 7.94 38.61 12.81
N ASP A 116 8.60 37.47 12.95
CA ASP A 116 8.58 36.29 12.06
C ASP A 116 9.42 36.20 10.78
N ASP A 117 10.61 36.80 10.75
CA ASP A 117 11.62 36.49 9.71
C ASP A 117 12.52 35.27 10.08
N SER A 118 12.42 34.77 11.32
CA SER A 118 13.20 33.63 11.83
C SER A 118 12.53 32.29 11.54
N ASN A 119 11.23 32.17 11.81
CA ASN A 119 10.49 30.92 11.62
C ASN A 119 10.39 30.54 10.15
N SER A 120 10.15 31.51 9.25
CA SER A 120 10.14 31.32 7.80
C SER A 120 11.48 30.82 7.23
N ARG A 121 12.61 31.33 7.75
CA ARG A 121 13.96 30.87 7.36
C ARG A 121 14.31 29.50 7.93
N ILE A 122 13.87 29.20 9.16
CA ILE A 122 14.02 27.86 9.76
C ILE A 122 13.21 26.84 8.96
N LEU A 123 11.97 27.17 8.60
CA LEU A 123 11.09 26.41 7.72
C LEU A 123 11.73 26.13 6.37
N ALA A 124 12.19 27.16 5.66
CA ALA A 124 12.83 27.01 4.36
C ALA A 124 14.10 26.14 4.43
N LYS A 125 14.89 26.30 5.50
CA LYS A 125 16.12 25.53 5.72
C LYS A 125 15.83 24.08 6.15
N ALA A 126 14.78 23.85 6.93
CA ALA A 126 14.33 22.52 7.34
C ALA A 126 13.68 21.75 6.18
N MET A 127 12.88 22.42 5.34
CA MET A 127 12.31 21.84 4.12
C MET A 127 13.42 21.49 3.11
N ALA A 128 14.37 22.40 2.88
CA ALA A 128 15.53 22.12 2.03
C ALA A 128 16.41 20.99 2.61
N GLY A 129 16.57 20.92 3.93
CA GLY A 129 17.27 19.84 4.62
C GLY A 129 16.56 18.48 4.51
N ALA A 130 15.25 18.44 4.66
CA ALA A 130 14.46 17.22 4.51
C ALA A 130 14.40 16.72 3.06
N ASP A 131 14.38 17.63 2.09
CA ASP A 131 14.47 17.27 0.67
C ASP A 131 15.88 16.74 0.33
N ALA A 132 16.94 17.33 0.89
CA ALA A 132 18.30 16.81 0.75
C ALA A 132 18.47 15.42 1.39
N VAL A 133 17.95 15.20 2.60
CA VAL A 133 17.97 13.89 3.30
C VAL A 133 17.12 12.84 2.57
N ALA A 134 15.96 13.22 2.02
CA ALA A 134 15.13 12.33 1.21
C ALA A 134 15.77 12.00 -0.16
N SER A 135 16.64 12.88 -0.68
CA SER A 135 17.36 12.71 -1.95
C SER A 135 18.63 11.86 -1.85
N ALA A 136 19.09 11.48 -0.65
CA ALA A 136 20.20 10.55 -0.49
C ALA A 136 19.84 9.21 -1.18
N ALA A 137 20.47 8.96 -2.32
CA ALA A 137 19.97 8.10 -3.39
C ALA A 137 20.22 6.61 -3.12
N GLY A 138 19.16 5.87 -2.81
CA GLY A 138 19.07 4.43 -3.00
C GLY A 138 18.07 4.11 -4.12
N THR A 139 18.25 2.99 -4.83
CA THR A 139 17.27 2.51 -5.81
C THR A 139 15.91 2.23 -5.12
N ALA A 140 14.81 2.20 -5.88
CA ALA A 140 13.48 1.87 -5.34
C ALA A 140 13.49 0.54 -4.56
N GLU A 141 14.23 -0.44 -5.07
CA GLU A 141 14.49 -1.71 -4.40
C GLU A 141 15.21 -1.54 -3.07
N THR A 142 16.30 -0.77 -3.01
CA THR A 142 17.04 -0.56 -1.75
C THR A 142 16.16 0.12 -0.69
N LYS A 143 15.34 1.09 -1.09
CA LYS A 143 14.40 1.76 -0.18
C LYS A 143 13.32 0.82 0.33
N ALA A 144 12.77 -0.04 -0.53
CA ALA A 144 11.74 -1.01 -0.17
C ALA A 144 12.25 -2.15 0.73
N ILE A 145 13.46 -2.67 0.44
CA ILE A 145 14.07 -3.77 1.20
C ILE A 145 14.60 -3.30 2.56
N SER A 146 15.06 -2.06 2.65
CA SER A 146 15.60 -1.51 3.89
C SER A 146 15.08 -0.10 4.14
N PRO A 147 13.83 0.02 4.66
CA PRO A 147 13.29 1.31 5.08
C PRO A 147 14.24 1.99 6.07
N LYS A 148 14.70 3.21 5.75
CA LYS A 148 15.69 3.99 6.54
C LYS A 148 17.07 3.31 6.71
N GLY A 149 17.44 2.38 5.84
CA GLY A 149 18.76 1.72 5.89
C GLY A 149 18.95 0.75 7.05
N ARG A 150 17.85 0.26 7.63
CA ARG A 150 17.84 -0.74 8.71
C ARG A 150 16.95 -1.93 8.37
N ALA A 151 17.03 -2.98 9.19
CA ALA A 151 16.09 -4.09 9.16
C ALA A 151 14.68 -3.61 9.52
N ALA A 152 13.68 -4.12 8.79
CA ALA A 152 12.28 -3.84 9.07
C ALA A 152 11.85 -4.50 10.38
N ARG A 153 11.07 -3.79 11.22
CA ARG A 153 10.51 -4.37 12.45
C ARG A 153 9.51 -5.46 12.12
N VAL A 154 8.61 -5.20 11.16
CA VAL A 154 7.61 -6.14 10.66
C VAL A 154 7.64 -6.16 9.14
N MET A 155 7.43 -7.33 8.54
CA MET A 155 7.04 -7.49 7.15
C MET A 155 5.63 -8.10 7.12
N LEU A 156 4.66 -7.38 6.58
CA LEU A 156 3.30 -7.89 6.41
C LEU A 156 3.09 -8.20 4.93
N VAL A 157 2.80 -9.46 4.64
CA VAL A 157 2.56 -9.98 3.29
C VAL A 157 1.10 -10.38 3.22
N SER A 158 0.33 -9.77 2.33
CA SER A 158 -1.09 -10.05 2.22
C SER A 158 -1.47 -10.33 0.78
N ASP A 159 -2.27 -11.36 0.56
CA ASP A 159 -3.14 -11.36 -0.61
C ASP A 159 -4.12 -10.17 -0.58
N LEU A 160 -4.69 -9.85 -1.73
CA LEU A 160 -5.60 -8.72 -1.88
C LEU A 160 -7.06 -9.16 -1.82
N ASP A 161 -7.49 -9.96 -2.78
CA ASP A 161 -8.90 -10.28 -3.01
C ASP A 161 -9.42 -11.20 -1.90
N HIS A 162 -10.46 -10.79 -1.17
CA HIS A 162 -11.01 -11.54 -0.03
C HIS A 162 -10.04 -11.71 1.15
N THR A 163 -8.84 -11.11 1.10
CA THR A 163 -7.86 -11.11 2.20
C THR A 163 -7.63 -9.71 2.75
N MET A 164 -7.13 -8.76 1.96
CA MET A 164 -7.02 -7.36 2.37
C MET A 164 -8.30 -6.59 2.04
N VAL A 165 -8.88 -6.88 0.87
CA VAL A 165 -10.05 -6.22 0.30
C VAL A 165 -11.26 -7.14 0.41
N ASP A 166 -12.36 -6.59 0.93
CA ASP A 166 -13.65 -7.26 0.93
C ASP A 166 -14.50 -6.70 -0.22
N HIS A 167 -14.67 -7.47 -1.29
CA HIS A 167 -15.49 -7.08 -2.45
C HIS A 167 -16.99 -7.00 -2.15
N SER A 168 -17.43 -7.52 -1.01
CA SER A 168 -18.82 -7.47 -0.56
C SER A 168 -19.09 -6.30 0.38
N ASP A 169 -18.07 -5.80 1.08
CA ASP A 169 -18.19 -4.66 2.01
C ASP A 169 -17.95 -3.34 1.28
N LYS A 170 -19.04 -2.72 0.82
CA LYS A 170 -18.98 -1.38 0.24
C LYS A 170 -18.44 -0.33 1.20
N SER A 171 -18.54 -0.50 2.53
CA SER A 171 -18.10 0.50 3.52
C SER A 171 -16.59 0.51 3.74
N GLU A 172 -15.91 -0.59 3.39
CA GLU A 172 -14.46 -0.79 3.51
C GLU A 172 -13.92 -0.54 4.93
N ILE A 173 -14.76 -0.66 5.96
CA ILE A 173 -14.41 -0.28 7.34
C ILE A 173 -13.20 -1.07 7.83
N ALA A 174 -13.14 -2.37 7.53
CA ALA A 174 -12.02 -3.22 7.92
C ALA A 174 -10.70 -2.76 7.27
N LEU A 175 -10.73 -2.40 5.99
CA LEU A 175 -9.57 -1.89 5.26
C LEU A 175 -9.15 -0.51 5.82
N LEU A 176 -10.09 0.39 6.06
CA LEU A 176 -9.81 1.70 6.65
C LEU A 176 -9.22 1.61 8.07
N ARG A 177 -9.64 0.60 8.86
CA ARG A 177 -9.04 0.27 10.16
C ARG A 177 -7.60 -0.20 10.02
N PHE A 178 -7.32 -1.07 9.06
CA PHE A 178 -5.95 -1.51 8.76
C PHE A 178 -5.08 -0.34 8.29
N ASN A 179 -5.57 0.48 7.36
CA ASN A 179 -4.84 1.64 6.85
C ASN A 179 -4.46 2.62 7.97
N ALA A 180 -5.40 2.94 8.86
CA ALA A 180 -5.13 3.83 9.99
C ALA A 180 -4.06 3.24 10.93
N LEU A 181 -4.15 1.94 11.22
CA LEU A 181 -3.17 1.25 12.07
C LEU A 181 -1.78 1.25 11.41
N TRP A 182 -1.70 0.87 10.14
CA TRP A 182 -0.45 0.77 9.41
C TRP A 182 0.22 2.14 9.26
N ALA A 183 -0.54 3.16 8.85
CA ALA A 183 -0.05 4.52 8.73
C ALA A 183 0.52 5.03 10.07
N ALA A 184 -0.24 4.89 11.16
CA ALA A 184 0.15 5.40 12.47
C ALA A 184 1.34 4.67 13.11
N GLU A 185 1.41 3.33 12.97
CA GLU A 185 2.26 2.52 13.84
C GLU A 185 3.31 1.68 13.10
N TYR A 186 3.23 1.51 11.78
CA TYR A 186 4.06 0.54 11.04
C TYR A 186 4.79 1.13 9.83
N SER A 187 4.18 2.08 9.13
CA SER A 187 4.72 2.67 7.88
C SER A 187 6.14 3.26 8.01
N GLN A 188 6.59 3.55 9.23
CA GLN A 188 7.86 4.21 9.51
C GLN A 188 9.07 3.26 9.60
N ASP A 189 8.82 1.96 9.81
CA ASP A 189 9.86 0.99 10.13
C ASP A 189 9.54 -0.45 9.71
N SER A 190 8.45 -0.65 8.98
CA SER A 190 7.95 -1.95 8.55
C SER A 190 7.74 -1.97 7.04
N VAL A 191 7.62 -3.16 6.47
CA VAL A 191 7.49 -3.39 5.03
C VAL A 191 6.12 -3.98 4.75
N LEU A 192 5.36 -3.34 3.86
CA LEU A 192 4.09 -3.83 3.35
C LEU A 192 4.29 -4.50 2.01
N VAL A 193 3.84 -5.74 1.89
CA VAL A 193 3.89 -6.53 0.65
C VAL A 193 2.50 -6.98 0.25
N TYR A 194 2.13 -6.69 -1.00
CA TYR A 194 0.94 -7.30 -1.60
C TYR A 194 1.34 -8.48 -2.48
N SER A 195 0.85 -9.67 -2.14
CA SER A 195 1.12 -10.93 -2.84
C SER A 195 -0.16 -11.48 -3.47
N THR A 196 -0.43 -11.08 -4.71
CA THR A 196 -1.73 -11.28 -5.37
C THR A 196 -1.63 -12.12 -6.64
N GLY A 197 -2.73 -12.81 -6.96
CA GLY A 197 -2.91 -13.47 -8.26
C GLY A 197 -3.12 -12.49 -9.41
N ARG A 198 -3.51 -11.24 -9.13
CA ARG A 198 -3.78 -10.21 -10.14
C ARG A 198 -2.56 -9.92 -11.00
N SER A 199 -2.82 -9.70 -12.29
CA SER A 199 -1.89 -9.03 -13.18
C SER A 199 -1.59 -7.61 -12.73
N LYS A 200 -0.47 -7.03 -13.20
CA LYS A 200 -0.12 -5.63 -12.93
C LYS A 200 -1.26 -4.67 -13.27
N LYS A 201 -1.90 -4.87 -14.43
CA LYS A 201 -3.02 -4.06 -14.88
C LYS A 201 -4.20 -4.15 -13.90
N LYS A 202 -4.62 -5.35 -13.52
CA LYS A 202 -5.73 -5.55 -12.56
C LYS A 202 -5.42 -5.07 -11.14
N TYR A 203 -4.15 -5.11 -10.75
CA TYR A 203 -3.70 -4.52 -9.49
C TYR A 203 -3.82 -3.00 -9.52
N GLU A 204 -3.38 -2.36 -10.61
CA GLU A 204 -3.51 -0.91 -10.80
C GLU A 204 -4.98 -0.47 -10.86
N GLU A 205 -5.84 -1.24 -11.54
CA GLU A 205 -7.30 -1.04 -11.54
C GLU A 205 -7.87 -1.11 -10.13
N LEU A 206 -7.58 -2.18 -9.37
CA LEU A 206 -8.05 -2.31 -7.97
C LEU A 206 -7.59 -1.16 -7.08
N ARG A 207 -6.32 -0.74 -7.21
CA ARG A 207 -5.77 0.38 -6.43
C ARG A 207 -6.40 1.72 -6.78
N ALA A 208 -6.99 1.87 -7.96
CA ALA A 208 -7.74 3.07 -8.36
C ALA A 208 -9.19 3.06 -7.83
N GLU A 209 -9.73 1.89 -7.46
CA GLU A 209 -11.12 1.70 -7.05
C GLU A 209 -11.29 1.52 -5.53
N THR A 210 -10.27 1.03 -4.86
CA THR A 210 -10.27 0.68 -3.43
C THR A 210 -9.17 1.47 -2.69
N PRO A 211 -9.38 1.95 -1.45
CA PRO A 211 -8.40 2.73 -0.69
C PRO A 211 -7.23 1.87 -0.20
N LEU A 212 -6.49 1.26 -1.13
CA LEU A 212 -5.28 0.49 -0.87
C LEU A 212 -4.11 1.45 -0.65
N MET A 213 -3.32 1.16 0.38
CA MET A 213 -2.05 1.86 0.58
C MET A 213 -1.06 1.47 -0.52
N THR A 214 -0.09 2.34 -0.76
CA THR A 214 1.09 2.02 -1.57
C THR A 214 1.94 0.99 -0.81
N PRO A 215 2.16 -0.21 -1.36
CA PRO A 215 3.05 -1.19 -0.75
C PRO A 215 4.51 -0.84 -1.03
N ASP A 216 5.41 -1.39 -0.22
CA ASP A 216 6.86 -1.33 -0.47
C ASP A 216 7.28 -2.33 -1.55
N ILE A 217 6.63 -3.51 -1.56
CA ILE A 217 6.91 -4.59 -2.51
C ILE A 217 5.58 -5.14 -3.04
N THR A 218 5.54 -5.48 -4.32
CA THR A 218 4.44 -6.26 -4.89
C THR A 218 4.96 -7.56 -5.47
N ILE A 219 4.27 -8.64 -5.13
CA ILE A 219 4.41 -9.96 -5.72
C ILE A 219 3.12 -10.18 -6.52
N LEU A 220 3.18 -10.01 -7.84
CA LEU A 220 2.02 -10.04 -8.74
C LEU A 220 1.98 -11.34 -9.53
N SER A 221 0.82 -11.60 -10.15
CA SER A 221 0.64 -12.74 -11.06
C SER A 221 1.09 -14.07 -10.44
N VAL A 222 0.65 -14.33 -9.20
CA VAL A 222 0.95 -15.56 -8.44
C VAL A 222 2.46 -15.77 -8.27
N GLY A 223 3.19 -14.70 -7.98
CA GLY A 223 4.64 -14.78 -7.74
C GLY A 223 5.52 -14.77 -8.97
N THR A 224 4.98 -14.54 -10.17
CA THR A 224 5.81 -14.45 -11.38
C THR A 224 6.44 -13.08 -11.59
N ILE A 225 5.97 -12.05 -10.87
CA ILE A 225 6.46 -10.68 -11.00
C ILE A 225 6.73 -10.14 -9.60
N ILE A 226 7.97 -9.76 -9.31
CA ILE A 226 8.33 -9.00 -8.11
C ILE A 226 8.63 -7.57 -8.55
N SER A 227 8.11 -6.58 -7.82
CA SER A 227 8.38 -5.17 -8.09
C SER A 227 8.51 -4.36 -6.81
N TYR A 228 9.32 -3.29 -6.88
CA TYR A 228 9.72 -2.52 -5.71
C TYR A 228 9.31 -1.05 -5.79
N GLY A 229 8.82 -0.56 -4.65
CA GLY A 229 8.46 0.83 -4.40
C GLY A 229 7.29 1.31 -5.25
N GLU A 230 6.99 2.59 -5.09
CA GLU A 230 5.90 3.26 -5.80
C GLU A 230 6.00 3.20 -7.33
N SER A 231 7.22 3.28 -7.86
CA SER A 231 7.50 3.19 -9.29
C SER A 231 7.40 1.77 -9.84
N MET A 232 7.15 0.76 -8.98
CA MET A 232 7.00 -0.64 -9.35
C MET A 232 8.16 -1.15 -10.20
N VAL A 233 9.39 -0.90 -9.74
CA VAL A 233 10.61 -1.31 -10.46
C VAL A 233 10.71 -2.82 -10.44
N HIS A 234 10.77 -3.43 -11.62
CA HIS A 234 10.76 -4.88 -11.76
C HIS A 234 12.06 -5.54 -11.29
N ASP A 235 11.95 -6.70 -10.63
CA ASP A 235 13.11 -7.51 -10.27
C ASP A 235 13.56 -8.40 -11.43
N THR A 236 14.56 -7.94 -12.19
CA THR A 236 15.12 -8.71 -13.31
C THR A 236 15.94 -9.93 -12.87
N ASP A 237 16.43 -9.97 -11.61
CA ASP A 237 17.12 -11.15 -11.09
C ASP A 237 16.10 -12.28 -10.88
N TRP A 238 14.92 -11.94 -10.37
CA TRP A 238 13.82 -12.90 -10.22
C TRP A 238 13.35 -13.46 -11.56
N GLU A 239 13.20 -12.63 -12.60
CA GLU A 239 12.85 -13.13 -13.94
C GLU A 239 13.85 -14.19 -14.45
N ARG A 240 15.15 -13.99 -14.21
CA ARG A 240 16.18 -14.94 -14.61
C ARG A 240 16.09 -16.26 -13.84
N VAL A 241 15.62 -16.24 -12.60
CA VAL A 241 15.31 -17.46 -11.85
C VAL A 241 14.15 -18.18 -12.53
N LEU A 242 13.08 -17.47 -12.87
CA LEU A 242 11.89 -18.05 -13.50
C LEU A 242 12.14 -18.60 -14.91
N ASP A 243 13.12 -18.09 -15.64
CA ASP A 243 13.50 -18.60 -16.97
C ASP A 243 14.05 -20.04 -16.93
N GLN A 244 14.50 -20.54 -15.78
CA GLN A 244 15.21 -21.82 -15.68
C GLN A 244 14.29 -23.04 -15.84
N GLY A 245 14.30 -23.64 -17.04
CA GLY A 245 13.51 -24.82 -17.37
C GLY A 245 12.06 -24.50 -17.73
N TRP A 246 11.76 -23.22 -18.00
CA TRP A 246 10.47 -22.76 -18.47
C TRP A 246 10.48 -22.53 -19.97
N ASN A 247 9.42 -22.97 -20.66
CA ASN A 247 9.18 -22.63 -22.06
C ASN A 247 7.68 -22.37 -22.27
N ARG A 248 7.34 -21.09 -22.37
CA ARG A 248 5.96 -20.62 -22.52
C ARG A 248 5.28 -21.21 -23.76
N ASP A 249 5.97 -21.26 -24.88
CA ASP A 249 5.38 -21.65 -26.17
C ASP A 249 4.99 -23.13 -26.16
N ILE A 250 5.82 -23.99 -25.57
CA ILE A 250 5.49 -25.41 -25.36
C ILE A 250 4.27 -25.55 -24.46
N VAL A 251 4.16 -24.76 -23.39
CA VAL A 251 2.98 -24.82 -22.50
C VAL A 251 1.71 -24.45 -23.25
N VAL A 252 1.73 -23.38 -24.05
CA VAL A 252 0.58 -22.99 -24.88
C VAL A 252 0.24 -24.08 -25.90
N GLU A 253 1.24 -24.69 -26.53
CA GLU A 253 1.08 -25.76 -27.50
C GLU A 253 0.42 -27.01 -26.89
N GLU A 254 0.90 -27.46 -25.72
CA GLU A 254 0.34 -28.61 -25.01
C GLU A 254 -1.07 -28.32 -24.48
N ALA A 255 -1.28 -27.14 -23.89
CA ALA A 255 -2.58 -26.77 -23.32
C ALA A 255 -3.69 -26.69 -24.38
N LYS A 256 -3.38 -26.25 -25.62
CA LYS A 256 -4.34 -26.22 -26.74
C LYS A 256 -4.93 -27.59 -27.10
N GLN A 257 -4.29 -28.67 -26.70
CA GLN A 257 -4.76 -30.03 -26.97
C GLN A 257 -5.84 -30.48 -25.97
N PHE A 258 -6.14 -29.68 -24.95
CA PHE A 258 -7.16 -29.96 -23.94
C PHE A 258 -8.43 -29.13 -24.22
N PRO A 259 -9.54 -29.75 -24.67
CA PRO A 259 -10.78 -29.02 -24.96
C PRO A 259 -11.43 -28.44 -23.69
N ASP A 260 -11.08 -28.98 -22.52
CA ASP A 260 -11.59 -28.54 -21.22
C ASP A 260 -10.93 -27.25 -20.72
N LEU A 261 -9.80 -26.82 -21.32
CA LEU A 261 -9.07 -25.61 -20.94
C LEU A 261 -9.54 -24.42 -21.79
N ARG A 262 -10.10 -23.41 -21.13
CA ARG A 262 -10.48 -22.15 -21.77
C ARG A 262 -9.51 -21.06 -21.35
N PRO A 263 -8.73 -20.46 -22.26
CA PRO A 263 -7.81 -19.37 -21.89
C PRO A 263 -8.55 -18.23 -21.21
N GLN A 264 -7.96 -17.69 -20.13
CA GLN A 264 -8.41 -16.43 -19.55
C GLN A 264 -8.02 -15.25 -20.46
N GLU A 265 -8.55 -14.07 -20.16
CA GLU A 265 -8.25 -12.83 -20.89
C GLU A 265 -6.75 -12.52 -21.00
N GLY A 266 -6.37 -11.74 -22.02
CA GLY A 266 -4.97 -11.45 -22.33
C GLY A 266 -4.20 -10.77 -21.20
N SER A 267 -4.88 -9.98 -20.35
CA SER A 267 -4.31 -9.34 -19.16
C SER A 267 -3.82 -10.35 -18.12
N GLU A 268 -4.38 -11.56 -18.08
CA GLU A 268 -4.00 -12.61 -17.13
C GLU A 268 -2.88 -13.52 -17.65
N GLN A 269 -2.50 -13.36 -18.92
CA GLN A 269 -1.41 -14.09 -19.54
C GLN A 269 -0.10 -13.34 -19.32
N GLY A 270 0.94 -14.04 -18.90
CA GLY A 270 2.27 -13.49 -18.65
C GLY A 270 3.38 -14.26 -19.37
N ARG A 271 4.62 -13.82 -19.16
CA ARG A 271 5.83 -14.50 -19.67
C ARG A 271 6.04 -15.86 -18.98
N HIS A 272 5.81 -15.92 -17.67
CA HIS A 272 6.00 -17.11 -16.81
C HIS A 272 4.71 -17.64 -16.19
N LYS A 273 3.54 -17.16 -16.66
CA LYS A 273 2.20 -17.56 -16.24
C LYS A 273 1.28 -17.70 -17.45
N ILE A 274 0.56 -18.80 -17.55
CA ILE A 274 -0.51 -19.00 -18.53
C ILE A 274 -1.75 -19.49 -17.79
N SER A 275 -2.86 -18.80 -17.94
CA SER A 275 -4.06 -18.99 -17.13
C SER A 275 -5.24 -19.49 -17.94
N PHE A 276 -5.97 -20.45 -17.36
CA PHE A 276 -7.15 -21.07 -17.94
C PHE A 276 -8.30 -21.10 -16.94
N HIS A 277 -9.52 -21.27 -17.45
CA HIS A 277 -10.66 -21.77 -16.70
C HIS A 277 -10.85 -23.25 -17.02
N VAL A 278 -11.13 -24.05 -15.99
CA VAL A 278 -11.40 -25.49 -16.08
C VAL A 278 -12.48 -25.88 -15.06
N ASP A 279 -13.38 -26.77 -15.44
CA ASP A 279 -14.45 -27.25 -14.56
C ASP A 279 -13.91 -28.13 -13.41
N LYS A 280 -14.41 -27.92 -12.18
CA LYS A 280 -13.96 -28.61 -10.96
C LYS A 280 -13.98 -30.14 -11.10
N HIS A 281 -14.94 -30.71 -11.84
CA HIS A 281 -15.09 -32.16 -11.96
C HIS A 281 -14.02 -32.81 -12.86
N VAL A 282 -13.43 -32.05 -13.78
CA VAL A 282 -12.39 -32.55 -14.71
C VAL A 282 -11.00 -32.02 -14.40
N ALA A 283 -10.90 -30.96 -13.58
CA ALA A 283 -9.67 -30.26 -13.26
C ALA A 283 -8.51 -31.19 -12.87
N GLN A 284 -8.70 -32.10 -11.91
CA GLN A 284 -7.65 -33.01 -11.45
C GLN A 284 -7.09 -33.87 -12.59
N LYS A 285 -7.96 -34.43 -13.43
CA LYS A 285 -7.56 -35.27 -14.56
C LYS A 285 -6.82 -34.47 -15.64
N VAL A 286 -7.22 -33.21 -15.87
CA VAL A 286 -6.56 -32.30 -16.80
C VAL A 286 -5.16 -31.95 -16.28
N ILE A 287 -5.05 -31.58 -15.00
CA ILE A 287 -3.79 -31.25 -14.33
C ILE A 287 -2.80 -32.43 -14.44
N GLU A 288 -3.19 -33.64 -14.03
CA GLU A 288 -2.33 -34.81 -14.08
C GLU A 288 -1.81 -35.15 -15.49
N LYS A 289 -2.64 -34.94 -16.52
CA LYS A 289 -2.27 -35.20 -17.91
C LYS A 289 -1.40 -34.11 -18.49
N LEU A 290 -1.72 -32.85 -18.22
CA LEU A 290 -0.95 -31.71 -18.69
C LEU A 290 0.45 -31.71 -18.07
N SER A 291 0.57 -31.93 -16.76
CA SER A 291 1.87 -32.07 -16.08
C SER A 291 2.76 -33.12 -16.74
N ARG A 292 2.23 -34.33 -16.99
CA ARG A 292 2.97 -35.42 -17.66
C ARG A 292 3.45 -35.04 -19.06
N ARG A 293 2.65 -34.29 -19.83
CA ARG A 293 3.03 -33.83 -21.18
C ARG A 293 4.12 -32.77 -21.14
N LEU A 294 4.03 -31.83 -20.20
CA LEU A 294 5.06 -30.80 -20.00
C LEU A 294 6.39 -31.43 -19.56
N GLU A 295 6.35 -32.37 -18.62
CA GLU A 295 7.52 -33.14 -18.19
C GLU A 295 8.16 -33.92 -19.35
N ALA A 296 7.36 -34.59 -20.19
CA ALA A 296 7.86 -35.31 -21.36
C ALA A 296 8.57 -34.39 -22.38
N ARG A 297 8.24 -33.09 -22.38
CA ARG A 297 8.88 -32.06 -23.19
C ARG A 297 9.92 -31.25 -22.43
N GLN A 298 10.34 -31.74 -21.26
CA GLN A 298 11.37 -31.12 -20.40
C GLN A 298 11.03 -29.69 -19.94
N VAL A 299 9.74 -29.36 -19.88
CA VAL A 299 9.26 -28.10 -19.30
C VAL A 299 8.94 -28.36 -17.83
N ARG A 300 9.66 -27.68 -16.94
CA ARG A 300 9.38 -27.71 -15.51
C ARG A 300 8.35 -26.63 -15.20
N ALA A 301 7.11 -27.06 -15.06
CA ALA A 301 5.98 -26.20 -14.76
C ALA A 301 5.33 -26.60 -13.43
N LYS A 302 4.73 -25.62 -12.78
CA LYS A 302 3.90 -25.79 -11.59
C LYS A 302 2.47 -25.43 -11.95
N LEU A 303 1.52 -26.29 -11.61
CA LEU A 303 0.10 -26.12 -11.93
C LEU A 303 -0.65 -25.78 -10.64
N VAL A 304 -1.22 -24.59 -10.59
CA VAL A 304 -1.96 -24.08 -9.42
C VAL A 304 -3.43 -23.98 -9.78
N TYR A 305 -4.26 -24.77 -9.10
CA TYR A 305 -5.71 -24.70 -9.24
C TYR A 305 -6.30 -23.97 -8.03
N SER A 306 -7.14 -22.95 -8.27
CA SER A 306 -7.67 -22.11 -7.21
C SER A 306 -9.08 -21.58 -7.52
N GLY A 307 -9.83 -21.19 -6.48
CA GLY A 307 -11.13 -20.57 -6.65
C GLY A 307 -12.20 -21.48 -7.28
N GLY A 308 -11.94 -22.78 -7.38
CA GLY A 308 -12.85 -23.76 -7.96
C GLY A 308 -13.06 -23.67 -9.48
N ILE A 309 -12.25 -22.88 -10.19
CA ILE A 309 -12.36 -22.73 -11.66
C ILE A 309 -11.03 -22.35 -12.33
N ASP A 310 -10.11 -21.68 -11.64
CA ASP A 310 -8.92 -21.12 -12.27
C ASP A 310 -7.76 -22.10 -12.20
N LEU A 311 -7.09 -22.30 -13.34
CA LEU A 311 -5.87 -23.09 -13.46
C LEU A 311 -4.75 -22.23 -14.03
N ASP A 312 -3.72 -22.01 -13.23
CA ASP A 312 -2.50 -21.32 -13.62
C ASP A 312 -1.38 -22.32 -13.88
N VAL A 313 -0.77 -22.24 -15.06
CA VAL A 313 0.47 -22.94 -15.38
C VAL A 313 1.62 -21.95 -15.26
N LEU A 314 2.50 -22.19 -14.29
CA LEU A 314 3.57 -21.29 -13.89
C LEU A 314 4.93 -21.94 -14.16
N SER A 315 5.99 -21.13 -14.25
CA SER A 315 7.36 -21.64 -14.08
C SER A 315 7.48 -22.40 -12.75
N VAL A 316 8.26 -23.48 -12.71
CA VAL A 316 8.42 -24.31 -11.50
C VAL A 316 8.91 -23.52 -10.28
N HIS A 317 9.65 -22.43 -10.51
CA HIS A 317 10.20 -21.57 -9.47
C HIS A 317 9.23 -20.45 -9.04
N ALA A 318 8.10 -20.29 -9.73
CA ALA A 318 7.09 -19.32 -9.38
C ALA A 318 6.14 -19.86 -8.30
N GLY A 319 5.33 -18.96 -7.76
CA GLY A 319 4.46 -19.21 -6.62
C GLY A 319 4.61 -18.11 -5.58
N LYS A 320 3.56 -17.88 -4.79
CA LYS A 320 3.58 -16.83 -3.77
C LYS A 320 4.61 -17.14 -2.69
N GLY A 321 4.77 -18.41 -2.30
CA GLY A 321 5.74 -18.87 -1.31
C GLY A 321 7.19 -18.71 -1.78
N GLU A 322 7.51 -19.16 -2.99
CA GLU A 322 8.87 -19.06 -3.56
C GLU A 322 9.29 -17.61 -3.77
N ALA A 323 8.37 -16.77 -4.28
CA ALA A 323 8.63 -15.34 -4.44
C ALA A 323 8.90 -14.66 -3.09
N LEU A 324 8.12 -14.98 -2.05
CA LEU A 324 8.37 -14.46 -0.70
C LEU A 324 9.71 -14.96 -0.14
N ALA A 325 10.02 -16.24 -0.29
CA ALA A 325 11.28 -16.81 0.17
C ALA A 325 12.48 -16.14 -0.50
N TYR A 326 12.38 -15.87 -1.81
CA TYR A 326 13.38 -15.11 -2.56
C TYR A 326 13.55 -13.69 -2.02
N VAL A 327 12.45 -12.96 -1.77
CA VAL A 327 12.52 -11.61 -1.18
C VAL A 327 13.20 -11.64 0.19
N LEU A 328 12.79 -12.56 1.08
CA LEU A 328 13.38 -12.69 2.41
C LEU A 328 14.88 -13.01 2.36
N GLU A 329 15.30 -13.87 1.44
CA GLU A 329 16.73 -14.17 1.24
C GLU A 329 17.49 -12.97 0.70
N LYS A 330 16.89 -12.21 -0.24
CA LYS A 330 17.47 -10.96 -0.74
C LYS A 330 17.64 -9.93 0.37
N MET A 331 16.66 -9.79 1.26
CA MET A 331 16.75 -8.93 2.45
C MET A 331 17.85 -9.41 3.41
N ARG A 332 17.96 -10.72 3.64
CA ARG A 332 19.00 -11.33 4.49
C ARG A 332 20.40 -11.10 3.93
N ALA A 333 20.60 -11.31 2.63
CA ALA A 333 21.87 -11.09 1.95
C ALA A 333 22.34 -9.63 2.02
N ARG A 334 21.41 -8.68 2.16
CA ARG A 334 21.69 -7.25 2.37
C ARG A 334 21.86 -6.86 3.85
N GLY A 335 21.82 -7.83 4.76
CA GLY A 335 21.98 -7.58 6.20
C GLY A 335 20.75 -6.95 6.86
N CYS A 336 19.57 -6.99 6.22
CA CYS A 336 18.34 -6.38 6.71
C CYS A 336 17.15 -7.36 6.77
N PRO A 337 17.28 -8.56 7.35
CA PRO A 337 16.15 -9.49 7.49
C PRO A 337 15.07 -8.86 8.39
N PRO A 338 13.77 -9.03 8.07
CA PRO A 338 12.71 -8.49 8.91
C PRO A 338 12.66 -9.17 10.28
N GLY A 339 12.31 -8.42 11.33
CA GLY A 339 12.24 -8.93 12.70
C GLY A 339 11.10 -9.92 12.91
N LYS A 340 9.91 -9.65 12.35
CA LYS A 340 8.77 -10.56 12.30
C LYS A 340 8.11 -10.50 10.93
N THR A 341 7.64 -11.63 10.42
CA THR A 341 6.88 -11.69 9.16
C THR A 341 5.49 -12.27 9.41
N LEU A 342 4.45 -11.59 8.92
CA LEU A 342 3.07 -12.08 8.92
C LEU A 342 2.60 -12.26 7.47
N VAL A 343 2.17 -13.48 7.11
CA VAL A 343 1.55 -13.79 5.82
C VAL A 343 0.04 -13.92 5.98
N CYS A 344 -0.74 -13.43 5.03
CA CYS A 344 -2.21 -13.42 5.07
C CYS A 344 -2.76 -13.95 3.75
N GLY A 345 -3.73 -14.86 3.82
CA GLY A 345 -4.38 -15.44 2.62
C GLY A 345 -5.77 -16.01 2.88
N ASP A 346 -6.50 -16.26 1.80
CA ASP A 346 -7.87 -16.78 1.80
C ASP A 346 -8.02 -18.05 0.93
N SER A 347 -7.13 -18.32 -0.02
CA SER A 347 -7.34 -19.35 -1.05
C SER A 347 -6.14 -20.27 -1.29
N GLY A 348 -6.31 -21.27 -2.16
CA GLY A 348 -5.30 -22.31 -2.39
C GLY A 348 -3.97 -21.78 -2.94
N ASN A 349 -3.96 -20.64 -3.64
CA ASN A 349 -2.72 -20.05 -4.14
C ASN A 349 -1.88 -19.38 -3.02
N ASP A 350 -2.44 -19.25 -1.81
CA ASP A 350 -1.78 -18.68 -0.64
C ASP A 350 -1.12 -19.75 0.24
N ALA A 351 -1.48 -21.03 0.09
CA ALA A 351 -1.02 -22.12 0.97
C ALA A 351 0.50 -22.13 1.16
N GLU A 352 1.26 -21.90 0.07
CA GLU A 352 2.71 -21.90 0.08
C GLU A 352 3.32 -20.73 0.86
N LEU A 353 2.61 -19.62 1.05
CA LEU A 353 3.06 -18.52 1.89
C LEU A 353 3.26 -19.00 3.34
N PHE A 354 2.38 -19.88 3.82
CA PHE A 354 2.40 -20.39 5.18
C PHE A 354 3.52 -21.42 5.42
N GLU A 355 4.07 -22.00 4.35
CA GLU A 355 5.16 -22.98 4.40
C GLU A 355 6.55 -22.31 4.43
N VAL A 356 6.62 -21.00 4.18
CA VAL A 356 7.88 -20.24 4.22
C VAL A 356 8.45 -20.21 5.64
N LYS A 357 9.72 -20.60 5.78
CA LYS A 357 10.37 -20.70 7.09
C LYS A 357 10.41 -19.36 7.83
N GLY A 358 10.01 -19.38 9.10
CA GLY A 358 10.12 -18.23 10.01
C GLY A 358 9.00 -17.20 9.89
N VAL A 359 7.93 -17.51 9.16
CA VAL A 359 6.74 -16.65 9.08
C VAL A 359 5.69 -17.04 10.11
N LYS A 360 4.88 -16.07 10.51
CA LYS A 360 3.56 -16.31 11.12
C LYS A 360 2.52 -16.16 10.02
N GLY A 361 1.43 -16.93 10.08
CA GLY A 361 0.40 -16.93 9.05
C GLY A 361 -0.99 -16.71 9.61
N VAL A 362 -1.83 -16.02 8.84
CA VAL A 362 -3.28 -15.94 9.09
C VAL A 362 -4.10 -16.45 7.91
N VAL A 363 -4.95 -17.43 8.19
CA VAL A 363 -6.06 -17.84 7.33
C VAL A 363 -7.27 -17.01 7.75
N VAL A 364 -7.74 -16.11 6.89
CA VAL A 364 -8.84 -15.19 7.24
C VAL A 364 -10.17 -15.93 7.40
N GLY A 365 -11.11 -15.36 8.15
CA GLY A 365 -12.38 -16.01 8.51
C GLY A 365 -13.26 -16.43 7.33
N ASN A 366 -13.11 -15.76 6.19
CA ASN A 366 -13.79 -16.05 4.93
C ASN A 366 -12.94 -16.87 3.93
N ALA A 367 -11.91 -17.57 4.41
CA ALA A 367 -11.08 -18.43 3.57
C ALA A 367 -11.91 -19.52 2.86
N LYS A 368 -11.50 -19.83 1.62
CA LYS A 368 -12.11 -20.84 0.76
C LYS A 368 -11.84 -22.25 1.26
N GLU A 369 -12.68 -23.19 0.80
CA GLU A 369 -12.64 -24.61 1.18
C GLU A 369 -11.23 -25.19 1.06
N GLU A 370 -10.53 -24.92 -0.04
CA GLU A 370 -9.20 -25.48 -0.30
C GLU A 370 -8.13 -25.03 0.71
N LEU A 371 -8.15 -23.76 1.16
CA LEU A 371 -7.17 -23.28 2.15
C LEU A 371 -7.55 -23.76 3.56
N VAL A 372 -8.84 -23.89 3.85
CA VAL A 372 -9.32 -24.45 5.13
C VAL A 372 -8.93 -25.93 5.26
N GLU A 373 -9.06 -26.72 4.18
CA GLU A 373 -8.61 -28.10 4.13
C GLU A 373 -7.08 -28.21 4.30
N TRP A 374 -6.33 -27.35 3.62
CA TRP A 374 -4.88 -27.24 3.80
C TRP A 374 -4.52 -26.94 5.26
N TYR A 375 -5.17 -25.94 5.89
CA TYR A 375 -4.94 -25.57 7.29
C TYR A 375 -5.22 -26.73 8.25
N ASN A 376 -6.33 -27.45 8.06
CA ASN A 376 -6.70 -28.59 8.91
C ASN A 376 -5.72 -29.76 8.80
N SER A 377 -5.06 -29.91 7.65
CA SER A 377 -4.05 -30.96 7.41
C SER A 377 -2.62 -30.53 7.80
N HIS A 378 -2.36 -29.23 7.96
CA HIS A 378 -1.04 -28.64 8.25
C HIS A 378 -1.04 -27.80 9.53
N ALA A 379 -1.81 -28.21 10.55
CA ALA A 379 -1.95 -27.48 11.80
C ALA A 379 -0.58 -27.16 12.43
N SER A 380 -0.31 -25.86 12.60
CA SER A 380 0.94 -25.33 13.12
C SER A 380 0.66 -24.19 14.10
N PRO A 381 1.41 -24.07 15.23
CA PRO A 381 1.27 -22.93 16.13
C PRO A 381 1.68 -21.59 15.48
N ASP A 382 2.32 -21.64 14.31
CA ASP A 382 2.70 -20.47 13.53
C ASP A 382 1.58 -20.00 12.59
N VAL A 383 0.50 -20.77 12.43
CA VAL A 383 -0.63 -20.44 11.58
C VAL A 383 -1.89 -20.29 12.43
N PHE A 384 -2.52 -19.13 12.35
CA PHE A 384 -3.74 -18.78 13.06
C PHE A 384 -4.92 -18.72 12.09
N LYS A 385 -6.02 -19.38 12.44
CA LYS A 385 -7.29 -19.22 11.72
C LYS A 385 -8.13 -18.14 12.40
N ALA A 386 -8.29 -17.01 11.72
CA ALA A 386 -9.03 -15.86 12.23
C ALA A 386 -10.54 -16.14 12.28
N THR A 387 -11.22 -15.49 13.23
CA THR A 387 -12.69 -15.49 13.28
C THR A 387 -13.27 -14.37 12.41
N LYS A 388 -12.49 -13.32 12.15
CA LYS A 388 -12.88 -12.17 11.35
C LYS A 388 -12.42 -12.30 9.90
N ASN A 389 -13.19 -11.68 9.02
CA ASN A 389 -12.95 -11.69 7.59
C ASN A 389 -11.94 -10.61 7.17
N CYS A 390 -11.29 -10.85 6.04
CA CYS A 390 -10.46 -9.87 5.32
C CYS A 390 -9.48 -9.12 6.26
N ALA A 391 -9.30 -7.81 6.06
CA ALA A 391 -8.39 -6.97 6.86
C ALA A 391 -8.68 -6.99 8.37
N ALA A 392 -9.91 -7.29 8.80
CA ALA A 392 -10.23 -7.45 10.21
C ALA A 392 -9.63 -8.74 10.80
N GLY A 393 -9.54 -9.81 10.00
CA GLY A 393 -8.81 -11.03 10.34
C GLY A 393 -7.30 -10.82 10.41
N ILE A 394 -6.74 -9.96 9.55
CA ILE A 394 -5.33 -9.56 9.62
C ILE A 394 -5.03 -8.86 10.96
N ILE A 395 -5.84 -7.88 11.35
CA ILE A 395 -5.69 -7.19 12.64
C ILE A 395 -5.84 -8.17 13.82
N GLU A 396 -6.79 -9.11 13.74
CA GLU A 396 -6.96 -10.17 14.75
C GLU A 396 -5.69 -11.02 14.90
N ALA A 397 -5.06 -11.42 13.80
CA ALA A 397 -3.81 -12.18 13.82
C ALA A 397 -2.64 -11.36 14.35
N MET A 398 -2.56 -10.06 14.02
CA MET A 398 -1.57 -9.17 14.60
C MET A 398 -1.68 -9.16 16.14
N GLN A 399 -2.90 -9.13 16.69
CA GLN A 399 -3.13 -9.24 18.13
C GLN A 399 -2.71 -10.62 18.67
N HIS A 400 -3.13 -11.70 18.00
CA HIS A 400 -2.84 -13.08 18.41
C HIS A 400 -1.34 -13.35 18.53
N PHE A 401 -0.54 -12.96 17.53
CA PHE A 401 0.90 -13.19 17.49
C PHE A 401 1.74 -12.10 18.20
N GLY A 402 1.08 -11.16 18.87
CA GLY A 402 1.77 -10.10 19.62
C GLY A 402 2.57 -9.15 18.74
N PHE A 403 2.05 -8.80 17.57
CA PHE A 403 2.46 -7.60 16.85
C PHE A 403 1.87 -6.41 17.61
N LYS A 404 2.71 -5.50 18.09
CA LYS A 404 2.26 -4.34 18.86
C LYS A 404 2.73 -3.05 18.21
N PRO A 405 1.89 -2.00 18.18
CA PRO A 405 0.46 -1.97 18.56
C PRO A 405 -0.44 -2.68 17.53
N ALA A 406 -1.51 -3.38 17.96
CA ALA A 406 -2.46 -4.04 17.03
C ALA A 406 -3.92 -3.60 17.22
N THR A 407 -4.12 -2.38 17.74
CA THR A 407 -5.44 -1.75 17.87
C THR A 407 -5.49 -0.57 16.93
N SER A 408 -6.48 -0.54 16.04
CA SER A 408 -6.60 0.57 15.09
C SER A 408 -6.88 1.87 15.83
N PRO A 409 -6.25 3.00 15.43
CA PRO A 409 -6.66 4.32 15.90
C PRO A 409 -8.16 4.60 15.73
N ARG A 410 -8.81 3.95 14.76
CA ARG A 410 -10.26 4.06 14.53
C ARG A 410 -11.11 3.37 15.60
N ASP A 411 -10.55 2.42 16.34
CA ASP A 411 -11.26 1.63 17.36
C ASP A 411 -11.15 2.25 18.76
N VAL A 412 -10.12 3.07 18.99
CA VAL A 412 -9.91 3.73 20.27
C VAL A 412 -10.94 4.86 20.36
N GLY A 413 -11.98 4.63 21.17
CA GLY A 413 -13.02 5.61 21.43
C GLY A 413 -12.43 6.91 21.96
N SER A 414 -12.62 7.98 21.20
CA SER A 414 -13.02 9.32 21.68
C SER A 414 -12.07 10.01 22.66
N LEU A 415 -11.67 11.25 22.34
CA LEU A 415 -11.45 12.24 23.41
C LEU A 415 -12.62 12.14 24.41
N PRO A 416 -12.38 12.16 25.74
CA PRO A 416 -13.42 11.93 26.73
C PRO A 416 -14.62 12.82 26.48
N ALA A 417 -15.76 12.20 26.13
CA ALA A 417 -17.06 12.82 26.23
C ALA A 417 -17.69 12.27 27.51
N THR A 418 -17.57 13.00 28.61
CA THR A 418 -18.50 12.87 29.73
C THR A 418 -18.77 14.27 30.28
N ALA A 419 -19.98 14.78 30.03
CA ALA A 419 -20.64 15.70 30.95
C ALA A 419 -21.43 14.92 32.03
N ASP A 420 -21.62 13.61 31.87
CA ASP A 420 -22.31 12.76 32.83
C ASP A 420 -21.39 11.62 33.26
N GLY A 421 -21.07 11.63 34.55
CA GLY A 421 -20.12 10.72 35.18
C GLY A 421 -20.43 9.25 34.93
N VAL A 422 -19.61 8.62 34.10
CA VAL A 422 -19.31 7.20 34.16
C VAL A 422 -17.79 7.12 34.16
N ASP A 423 -17.21 6.77 35.31
CA ASP A 423 -15.80 6.44 35.44
C ASP A 423 -15.52 5.16 34.63
N LEU A 424 -15.27 5.35 33.34
CA LEU A 424 -14.39 4.46 32.61
C LEU A 424 -12.99 4.88 33.00
N GLU A 425 -12.41 4.18 33.98
CA GLU A 425 -10.96 4.20 34.20
C GLU A 425 -10.30 4.11 32.82
N LEU A 426 -9.64 5.19 32.41
CA LEU A 426 -8.61 5.16 31.39
C LEU A 426 -7.74 3.98 31.78
N SER A 427 -7.84 2.87 31.04
CA SER A 427 -7.00 1.74 31.36
C SER A 427 -5.58 2.24 31.28
N GLU A 428 -4.85 2.22 32.40
CA GLU A 428 -3.41 2.53 32.44
C GLU A 428 -2.60 1.60 31.51
N SER A 429 -3.27 0.61 30.90
CA SER A 429 -2.80 -0.27 29.84
C SER A 429 -2.99 0.26 28.40
N ALA A 430 -3.70 1.39 28.20
CA ALA A 430 -3.56 2.15 26.96
C ALA A 430 -2.19 2.82 27.05
N SER A 431 -1.18 2.13 26.49
CA SER A 431 0.16 2.68 26.30
C SER A 431 0.02 4.17 25.99
N PRO A 432 0.68 5.07 26.75
CA PRO A 432 0.60 6.50 26.47
C PRO A 432 0.82 6.67 24.98
N LEU A 433 -0.11 7.38 24.33
CA LEU A 433 -0.18 7.56 22.88
C LEU A 433 1.24 7.56 22.30
N SER A 434 1.47 6.63 21.37
CA SER A 434 2.75 6.44 20.69
C SER A 434 3.49 7.77 20.51
N SER A 435 4.71 7.85 21.02
CA SER A 435 5.60 9.02 20.95
C SER A 435 6.05 9.38 19.52
N SER A 436 5.42 8.80 18.49
CA SER A 436 5.64 9.13 17.09
C SER A 436 4.76 10.29 16.65
N GLY A 437 5.35 11.23 15.93
CA GLY A 437 4.62 12.34 15.34
C GLY A 437 3.56 11.86 14.34
N MET A 438 3.81 10.75 13.63
CA MET A 438 2.85 10.17 12.69
C MET A 438 1.53 9.79 13.36
N ARG A 439 1.59 9.20 14.56
CA ARG A 439 0.39 8.86 15.32
C ARG A 439 -0.46 10.09 15.61
N ALA A 440 0.16 11.18 16.05
CA ALA A 440 -0.53 12.43 16.35
C ALA A 440 -1.27 12.99 15.12
N ILE A 441 -0.67 12.91 13.93
CA ILE A 441 -1.28 13.35 12.67
C ILE A 441 -2.48 12.48 12.30
N VAL A 442 -2.35 11.16 12.41
CA VAL A 442 -3.46 10.23 12.14
C VAL A 442 -4.62 10.49 13.10
N ASP A 443 -4.37 10.62 14.40
CA ASP A 443 -5.42 10.87 15.40
C ASP A 443 -6.18 12.19 15.16
N VAL A 444 -5.46 13.29 14.88
CA VAL A 444 -6.10 14.59 14.57
C VAL A 444 -6.99 14.45 13.33
N ASN A 445 -6.52 13.77 12.29
CA ASN A 445 -7.29 13.65 11.06
C ASN A 445 -8.47 12.69 11.16
N LEU A 446 -8.40 11.64 11.98
CA LEU A 446 -9.55 10.77 12.28
C LEU A 446 -10.59 11.49 13.14
N PHE A 447 -10.16 12.35 14.07
CA PHE A 447 -11.08 13.24 14.75
C PHE A 447 -11.78 14.18 13.76
N LEU A 448 -11.03 14.81 12.85
CA LEU A 448 -11.60 15.69 11.83
C LEU A 448 -12.57 14.97 10.88
N GLU A 449 -12.32 13.70 10.57
CA GLU A 449 -13.26 12.86 9.81
C GLU A 449 -14.61 12.75 10.52
N ARG A 450 -14.60 12.39 11.82
CA ARG A 450 -15.83 12.30 12.64
C ARG A 450 -16.50 13.67 12.82
N TRP A 451 -15.70 14.74 12.96
CA TRP A 451 -16.17 16.13 13.05
C TRP A 451 -16.92 16.56 11.79
N TRP A 452 -16.38 16.26 10.60
CA TRP A 452 -17.04 16.59 9.34
C TRP A 452 -18.27 15.72 9.05
N ARG A 453 -18.31 14.48 9.55
CA ARG A 453 -19.51 13.63 9.50
C ARG A 453 -20.57 14.03 10.53
N GLY A 454 -20.21 14.87 11.50
CA GLY A 454 -21.10 15.29 12.60
C GLY A 454 -21.39 14.16 13.59
N GLU A 455 -20.44 13.25 13.77
CA GLU A 455 -20.53 12.06 14.64
C GLU A 455 -19.99 12.31 16.06
N VAL A 456 -19.53 13.53 16.32
CA VAL A 456 -19.09 14.02 17.63
C VAL A 456 -19.91 15.26 17.99
N PRO A 457 -20.15 15.54 19.29
CA PRO A 457 -20.86 16.76 19.69
C PRO A 457 -20.23 18.03 19.12
N ARG A 458 -21.06 18.99 18.71
CA ARG A 458 -20.61 20.30 18.21
C ARG A 458 -20.23 21.22 19.37
N GLU A 459 -19.22 20.83 20.12
CA GLU A 459 -18.70 21.59 21.26
C GLU A 459 -17.37 22.22 20.85
N ALA A 460 -17.26 23.54 20.98
CA ALA A 460 -16.01 24.25 20.68
C ALA A 460 -14.85 23.67 21.51
N ASP A 461 -15.13 23.28 22.76
CA ASP A 461 -14.16 22.68 23.68
C ASP A 461 -13.60 21.35 23.17
N LEU A 462 -14.35 20.54 22.42
CA LEU A 462 -13.83 19.29 21.85
C LEU A 462 -12.86 19.55 20.69
N LEU A 463 -13.19 20.51 19.83
CA LEU A 463 -12.30 20.95 18.76
C LEU A 463 -11.04 21.60 19.36
N GLU A 464 -11.22 22.45 20.36
CA GLU A 464 -10.12 23.05 21.12
C GLU A 464 -9.25 21.97 21.72
N ARG A 465 -9.79 20.97 22.43
CA ARG A 465 -8.99 19.86 23.01
C ARG A 465 -8.24 19.04 21.97
N CYS A 466 -8.75 18.94 20.73
CA CYS A 466 -8.05 18.23 19.66
C CYS A 466 -6.78 18.98 19.21
N PHE A 467 -6.83 20.32 19.15
CA PHE A 467 -5.71 21.17 18.75
C PHE A 467 -4.90 21.73 19.93
N THR A 468 -5.44 21.73 21.14
CA THR A 468 -4.84 22.33 22.34
C THR A 468 -3.58 21.58 22.70
N GLY A 469 -2.47 22.31 22.70
CA GLY A 469 -1.17 21.71 22.92
C GLY A 469 -0.68 20.81 21.78
N LYS A 470 -1.40 20.74 20.65
CA LYS A 470 -0.91 20.12 19.41
C LYS A 470 -0.63 21.14 18.32
N LEU A 471 -1.12 22.37 18.43
CA LEU A 471 -0.88 23.45 17.48
C LEU A 471 -0.11 24.57 18.19
N SER A 472 1.07 24.93 17.65
CA SER A 472 1.85 26.03 18.19
C SER A 472 1.15 27.37 17.97
N PRO A 473 1.25 28.35 18.89
CA PRO A 473 0.72 29.70 18.67
C PRO A 473 1.28 30.34 17.39
N ASP A 474 2.53 30.06 17.08
CA ASP A 474 3.25 30.54 15.89
C ASP A 474 3.10 29.59 14.70
N ALA A 475 2.13 28.66 14.74
CA ALA A 475 1.97 27.69 13.67
C ALA A 475 1.44 28.35 12.39
N HIS A 476 2.07 27.99 11.27
CA HIS A 476 1.68 28.44 9.95
C HIS A 476 1.06 27.27 9.16
N ILE A 477 -0.19 27.44 8.72
CA ILE A 477 -0.90 26.44 7.92
C ILE A 477 -1.18 26.99 6.53
N VAL A 478 -0.79 26.22 5.52
CA VAL A 478 -1.11 26.45 4.12
C VAL A 478 -2.09 25.36 3.67
N LEU A 479 -3.29 25.78 3.29
CA LEU A 479 -4.34 24.90 2.81
C LEU A 479 -4.13 24.51 1.33
N PRO A 480 -4.81 23.45 0.83
CA PRO A 480 -4.68 23.02 -0.56
C PRO A 480 -5.04 24.08 -1.62
N ASP A 481 -5.83 25.10 -1.26
CA ASP A 481 -6.19 26.24 -2.12
C ASP A 481 -5.15 27.38 -2.09
N GLY A 482 -4.04 27.18 -1.38
CA GLY A 482 -2.97 28.17 -1.21
C GLY A 482 -3.27 29.21 -0.12
N LYS A 483 -4.40 29.13 0.57
CA LYS A 483 -4.72 30.06 1.66
C LYS A 483 -3.82 29.81 2.87
N GLU A 484 -3.15 30.86 3.30
CA GLU A 484 -2.36 30.86 4.53
C GLU A 484 -3.21 31.29 5.73
N MET A 485 -3.03 30.59 6.86
CA MET A 485 -3.68 30.91 8.11
C MET A 485 -2.76 30.64 9.31
N GLY A 486 -2.74 31.57 10.26
CA GLY A 486 -2.12 31.38 11.57
C GLY A 486 -3.03 30.57 12.49
N ALA A 487 -2.46 30.10 13.61
CA ALA A 487 -3.11 29.16 14.52
C ALA A 487 -4.53 29.53 14.97
N GLU A 488 -4.81 30.81 15.27
CA GLU A 488 -6.17 31.24 15.67
C GLU A 488 -7.21 31.05 14.56
N LYS A 489 -6.88 31.45 13.33
CA LYS A 489 -7.78 31.32 12.16
C LYS A 489 -8.02 29.88 11.76
N VAL A 490 -7.07 28.98 12.06
CA VAL A 490 -7.22 27.53 11.84
C VAL A 490 -8.39 27.00 12.67
N ARG A 491 -8.51 27.44 13.92
CA ARG A 491 -9.59 26.99 14.81
C ARG A 491 -10.95 27.43 14.29
N GLU A 492 -11.09 28.70 13.95
CA GLU A 492 -12.31 29.25 13.33
C GLU A 492 -12.67 28.52 12.04
N HIS A 493 -11.66 28.23 11.20
CA HIS A 493 -11.84 27.48 9.97
C HIS A 493 -12.43 26.10 10.24
N TYR A 494 -11.80 25.27 11.09
CA TYR A 494 -12.32 23.93 11.36
C TYR A 494 -13.67 23.95 12.09
N LEU A 495 -13.92 24.93 12.96
CA LEU A 495 -15.22 25.12 13.60
C LEU A 495 -16.34 25.35 12.57
N SER A 496 -16.05 26.11 11.51
CA SER A 496 -16.99 26.37 10.41
C SER A 496 -17.28 25.13 9.54
N THR A 497 -16.43 24.11 9.60
CA THR A 497 -16.54 22.89 8.77
C THR A 497 -17.30 21.74 9.44
N TYR A 498 -17.79 21.92 10.68
CA TYR A 498 -18.54 20.88 11.39
C TYR A 498 -19.72 20.37 10.56
N GLY A 499 -19.86 19.04 10.46
CA GLY A 499 -20.99 18.42 9.75
C GLY A 499 -21.01 18.67 8.24
N LYS A 500 -19.93 19.16 7.63
CA LYS A 500 -19.82 19.40 6.17
C LYS A 500 -20.19 18.18 5.31
N PHE A 501 -19.96 16.98 5.82
CA PHE A 501 -20.26 15.70 5.18
C PHE A 501 -21.29 14.89 5.98
N LYS A 502 -22.14 15.57 6.76
CA LYS A 502 -23.18 14.89 7.54
C LYS A 502 -24.15 14.17 6.60
N GLY A 503 -24.27 12.86 6.80
CA GLY A 503 -25.12 11.97 5.98
C GLY A 503 -24.51 11.55 4.63
N ALA A 504 -23.31 12.01 4.30
CA ALA A 504 -22.57 11.56 3.12
C ALA A 504 -21.74 10.30 3.43
N ASP A 505 -21.45 9.49 2.40
CA ASP A 505 -20.48 8.41 2.51
C ASP A 505 -19.07 9.01 2.36
N TYR A 506 -18.55 9.52 3.46
CA TYR A 506 -17.26 10.18 3.52
C TYR A 506 -16.22 9.29 4.21
N ARG A 507 -15.13 9.04 3.48
CA ARG A 507 -14.00 8.22 3.92
C ARG A 507 -12.70 9.00 3.84
N ARG A 508 -11.78 8.66 4.74
CA ARG A 508 -10.43 9.20 4.76
C ARG A 508 -9.40 8.10 4.98
N TRP A 509 -8.26 8.18 4.30
CA TRP A 509 -7.12 7.33 4.60
C TRP A 509 -5.81 8.05 4.29
N PHE A 510 -4.71 7.45 4.73
CA PHE A 510 -3.37 7.99 4.53
C PHE A 510 -2.56 7.01 3.71
N ASP A 511 -1.68 7.55 2.89
CA ASP A 511 -0.80 6.79 2.02
C ASP A 511 0.58 7.46 1.97
N ARG A 512 1.61 6.71 1.62
CA ARG A 512 3.00 7.19 1.43
C ARG A 512 3.53 8.00 2.62
N ALA A 513 3.19 7.54 3.82
CA ALA A 513 3.53 8.18 5.07
C ALA A 513 5.02 7.99 5.40
N SER A 514 5.73 9.07 5.69
CA SER A 514 7.15 9.06 6.06
C SER A 514 7.44 10.14 7.12
N GLU A 515 8.38 9.83 8.01
CA GLU A 515 8.77 10.64 9.15
C GLU A 515 10.30 10.69 9.26
N VAL A 516 10.86 11.89 9.35
CA VAL A 516 12.29 12.16 9.45
C VAL A 516 12.55 13.15 10.57
N GLU A 517 13.46 12.82 11.50
CA GLU A 517 13.96 13.75 12.50
C GLU A 517 15.00 14.68 11.85
N VAL A 518 14.76 15.98 11.89
CA VAL A 518 15.65 16.99 11.26
C VAL A 518 16.52 17.73 12.28
N ALA A 519 16.12 17.71 13.54
CA ALA A 519 16.88 18.15 14.70
C ALA A 519 16.35 17.39 15.93
N PRO A 520 17.10 17.30 17.04
CA PRO A 520 16.63 16.60 18.24
C PRO A 520 15.23 17.04 18.66
N GLY A 521 14.28 16.10 18.67
CA GLY A 521 12.88 16.36 19.02
C GLY A 521 12.08 17.15 17.97
N VAL A 522 12.62 17.37 16.77
CA VAL A 522 11.94 18.08 15.66
C VAL A 522 11.84 17.18 14.44
N TRP A 523 10.61 16.98 13.99
CA TRP A 523 10.25 16.00 12.98
C TRP A 523 9.61 16.67 11.77
N ILE A 524 9.94 16.18 10.58
CA ILE A 524 9.19 16.45 9.35
C ILE A 524 8.48 15.18 8.93
N ILE A 525 7.17 15.30 8.78
CA ILE A 525 6.29 14.24 8.32
C ILE A 525 5.78 14.59 6.93
N LYS A 526 5.83 13.62 6.01
CA LYS A 526 5.24 13.73 4.67
C LYS A 526 4.27 12.57 4.47
N LEU A 527 3.07 12.86 4.00
CA LEU A 527 2.05 11.87 3.70
C LEU A 527 1.11 12.36 2.59
N ILE A 528 0.39 11.44 1.96
CA ILE A 528 -0.78 11.75 1.16
C ILE A 528 -2.01 11.45 2.00
N GLN A 529 -2.86 12.44 2.19
CA GLN A 529 -4.21 12.25 2.70
C GLN A 529 -5.15 12.09 1.51
N TRP A 530 -5.98 11.06 1.55
CA TRP A 530 -7.08 10.87 0.62
C TRP A 530 -8.39 11.10 1.33
N ASP A 531 -9.27 11.85 0.67
CA ASP A 531 -10.64 12.11 1.08
C ASP A 531 -11.59 11.67 -0.05
N ALA A 532 -12.60 10.89 0.27
CA ALA A 532 -13.57 10.39 -0.71
C ALA A 532 -15.01 10.70 -0.27
N PRO A 533 -15.50 11.95 -0.44
CA PRO A 533 -16.92 12.25 -0.31
C PRO A 533 -17.69 11.60 -1.47
N ASP A 534 -18.63 10.72 -1.15
CA ASP A 534 -19.49 10.02 -2.12
C ASP A 534 -18.68 9.34 -3.24
N HIS A 535 -17.63 8.61 -2.84
CA HIS A 535 -16.71 7.87 -3.71
C HIS A 535 -15.86 8.71 -4.68
N LYS A 536 -15.86 10.04 -4.59
CA LYS A 536 -15.00 10.90 -5.42
C LYS A 536 -13.70 11.24 -4.70
N TRP A 537 -12.62 10.56 -5.09
CA TRP A 537 -11.34 10.69 -4.40
C TRP A 537 -10.67 12.04 -4.67
N ARG A 538 -10.12 12.62 -3.61
CA ARG A 538 -9.29 13.82 -3.65
C ARG A 538 -8.05 13.56 -2.82
N GLY A 539 -6.89 13.73 -3.44
CA GLY A 539 -5.60 13.58 -2.79
C GLY A 539 -5.04 14.93 -2.38
N VAL A 540 -4.46 14.99 -1.19
CA VAL A 540 -3.70 16.14 -0.70
C VAL A 540 -2.36 15.63 -0.19
N ARG A 541 -1.28 16.16 -0.75
CA ARG A 541 0.07 15.97 -0.20
C ARG A 541 0.23 16.90 1.01
N MET A 542 0.54 16.33 2.16
CA MET A 542 0.76 17.05 3.41
C MET A 542 2.23 16.95 3.82
N THR A 543 2.81 18.09 4.20
CA THR A 543 4.10 18.19 4.89
C THR A 543 3.86 18.86 6.23
N VAL A 544 4.22 18.19 7.32
CA VAL A 544 3.96 18.67 8.69
C VAL A 544 5.26 18.74 9.46
N GLY A 545 5.51 19.89 10.08
CA GLY A 545 6.59 20.05 11.05
C GLY A 545 6.06 19.86 12.46
N LEU A 546 6.67 18.97 13.23
CA LEU A 546 6.34 18.72 14.62
C LEU A 546 7.56 18.94 15.52
N ARG A 547 7.32 19.33 16.76
CA ARG A 547 8.30 19.45 17.83
C ARG A 547 7.80 18.76 19.09
N GLU A 548 8.67 18.01 19.74
CA GLU A 548 8.42 17.43 21.04
C GLU A 548 8.36 18.54 22.11
N LYS A 549 7.36 18.46 22.99
CA LYS A 549 7.17 19.44 24.06
C LYS A 549 8.16 19.22 25.20
N GLU A 550 8.76 20.30 25.68
CA GLU A 550 9.59 20.28 26.89
C GLU A 550 8.73 20.15 28.16
N GLY A 551 9.09 19.23 29.06
CA GLY A 551 8.58 19.19 30.44
C GLY A 551 7.20 18.55 30.67
N GLN A 552 6.47 18.16 29.63
CA GLN A 552 5.25 17.33 29.74
C GLN A 552 5.44 16.09 28.86
N GLY A 553 5.47 14.90 29.47
CA GLY A 553 5.76 13.64 28.79
C GLY A 553 4.98 13.46 27.48
N ASN A 554 5.72 13.05 26.44
CA ASN A 554 5.25 12.53 25.14
C ASN A 554 4.19 13.37 24.40
N GLY A 555 4.29 14.70 24.44
CA GLY A 555 3.43 15.59 23.65
C GLY A 555 4.13 16.11 22.39
N MET A 556 3.48 16.02 21.22
CA MET A 556 3.94 16.64 19.97
C MET A 556 3.17 17.95 19.71
N GLU A 557 3.89 19.00 19.31
CA GLU A 557 3.37 20.30 18.92
C GLU A 557 3.66 20.56 17.43
N MET A 558 2.64 20.90 16.66
CA MET A 558 2.72 21.23 15.24
C MET A 558 3.19 22.67 15.04
N LEU A 559 4.31 22.78 14.34
CA LEU A 559 4.95 24.05 13.96
C LEU A 559 4.41 24.56 12.62
N PHE A 560 4.12 23.66 11.68
CA PHE A 560 3.55 24.05 10.39
C PHE A 560 2.84 22.88 9.73
N LEU A 561 1.90 23.20 8.85
CA LEU A 561 1.26 22.27 7.93
C LEU A 561 1.23 22.90 6.54
N HIS A 562 1.83 22.24 5.56
CA HIS A 562 1.73 22.63 4.16
C HIS A 562 1.00 21.54 3.37
N SER A 563 -0.14 21.91 2.78
CA SER A 563 -0.99 21.01 2.01
C SER A 563 -1.04 21.43 0.54
N THR A 564 -0.92 20.47 -0.38
CA THR A 564 -1.01 20.72 -1.82
C THR A 564 -1.93 19.69 -2.47
N ALA A 565 -2.91 20.14 -3.25
CA ALA A 565 -3.80 19.24 -4.00
C ALA A 565 -3.00 18.41 -5.03
N LEU A 566 -3.40 17.16 -5.24
CA LEU A 566 -2.81 16.23 -6.22
C LEU A 566 -3.51 16.26 -7.57
#